data_AF-A0A6L7UP38-F1
#
_entry.id   AF-A0A6L7UP38-F1
#
_cell.length_a   1.000
_cell.length_b   1.000
_cell.length_c   1.000
_cell.angle_alpha   90.00
_cell.angle_beta   90.00
_cell.angle_gamma   90.00
#
_symmetry.space_group_name_H-M   'P 1'
#
loop_
_entity.id
_entity.type
_entity.pdbx_description
1 polymer ?
#
loop_
_entity_poly.entity_id
_entity_poly.type
_entity_poly.pdbx_seq_one_letter_code
_entity_poly.pdbx_strand_id
1 'polypeptide(L)'
;MIDRKLAAALRRGIARSGPAFLLLAAVGCDAIDPTRVNNPRTTDEDLAEAADLTEALLPGLRAQFARMINAYVVAEVITDNYSIHGTGIPVDLDEPRRVTPDYVNSTGTSVTGVYWNVQELRALADFVIDEVVPGDPEAPPELVAEAHYYRGMSFLTMGEVFSYAPHEEDGAPQPSEAALARAISDFEAGAGFGLQAHAALARAHRLLGDAGAAAAAANAVLSSAPDFLFAPSYDEELLTNTPVAFLVLRALQDMQPLPRLDFLDPKYTGRDSAIPVAKAEEMHLILAEVALASGNVATARRHLASAITLAGERGTVFFDDIDERRNADLSLRPRSSEIVVRADADSPFRPGLVADRPGEGLAVPNVSATSLRADSVGSLASVDELWHSLWLARQEILFLEGRRLADLGIKLPMMLREIDQNDNINEGDPGTLPIVPPYVPDNPRYAMDIYTPLALYDGVDPGAPLIETHVTIHVDMNRVLVANDASPFNR
;
A
#
# COMPACT_ATOMS: atom_id res chain seq x y z
N MET A 1 30.22 -19.58 62.74
CA MET A 1 29.26 -20.51 63.37
C MET A 1 28.47 -21.13 62.24
N ILE A 2 28.97 -22.21 61.65
CA ILE A 2 28.60 -23.58 62.04
C ILE A 2 27.09 -23.73 61.78
N ASP A 3 26.68 -24.24 60.62
CA ASP A 3 26.73 -25.68 60.26
C ASP A 3 26.01 -26.55 61.30
N ARG A 4 25.55 -27.73 60.91
CA ARG A 4 24.76 -28.70 61.69
C ARG A 4 23.25 -28.48 61.61
N LYS A 5 22.69 -28.83 60.46
CA LYS A 5 21.48 -29.69 60.49
C LYS A 5 21.30 -30.62 59.29
N LEU A 6 22.18 -30.60 58.29
CA LEU A 6 22.21 -31.62 57.24
C LEU A 6 23.48 -32.49 57.22
N ALA A 7 24.13 -32.64 58.38
CA ALA A 7 25.28 -33.53 58.59
C ALA A 7 24.94 -34.79 59.43
N ALA A 8 23.68 -35.24 59.42
CA ALA A 8 23.22 -36.35 60.26
C ALA A 8 22.54 -37.50 59.51
N ALA A 9 22.63 -37.57 58.19
CA ALA A 9 22.21 -38.74 57.40
C ALA A 9 23.37 -39.52 56.78
N LEU A 10 24.62 -39.14 57.09
CA LEU A 10 25.84 -39.85 56.71
C LEU A 10 26.52 -40.42 57.96
N ARG A 11 25.93 -41.46 58.55
CA ARG A 11 26.60 -42.38 59.50
C ARG A 11 25.71 -43.58 59.84
N ARG A 12 25.73 -44.60 58.96
CA ARG A 12 25.66 -46.04 59.30
C ARG A 12 25.86 -46.84 58.00
N GLY A 13 27.00 -47.51 57.89
CA GLY A 13 27.30 -48.45 56.81
C GLY A 13 28.69 -48.34 56.18
N ILE A 14 29.75 -48.25 56.99
CA ILE A 14 31.13 -48.49 56.55
C ILE A 14 31.43 -49.99 56.63
N ALA A 15 31.94 -50.56 55.53
CA ALA A 15 33.02 -51.56 55.43
C ALA A 15 32.92 -52.23 54.04
N ARG A 16 33.94 -52.47 53.23
CA ARG A 16 35.41 -52.34 53.33
C ARG A 16 35.96 -52.75 51.93
N SER A 17 36.95 -51.99 51.43
CA SER A 17 38.16 -52.42 50.69
C SER A 17 38.09 -53.18 49.33
N GLY A 18 38.69 -52.57 48.29
CA GLY A 18 39.54 -53.28 47.30
C GLY A 18 39.08 -53.25 45.83
N PRO A 19 39.99 -53.12 44.84
CA PRO A 19 39.72 -52.48 43.54
C PRO A 19 39.22 -53.44 42.45
N ALA A 20 38.33 -52.95 41.58
CA ALA A 20 38.14 -53.50 40.24
C ALA A 20 38.15 -52.34 39.24
N PHE A 21 39.35 -52.01 38.82
CA PHE A 21 39.64 -51.23 37.61
C PHE A 21 39.31 -52.10 36.39
N LEU A 22 38.97 -51.46 35.26
CA LEU A 22 38.69 -52.00 33.91
C LEU A 22 37.24 -52.41 33.60
N LEU A 23 36.46 -51.43 33.14
CA LEU A 23 35.69 -51.52 31.88
C LEU A 23 35.25 -50.10 31.50
N LEU A 24 36.19 -49.37 30.90
CA LEU A 24 35.91 -48.17 30.11
C LEU A 24 35.89 -48.56 28.63
N ALA A 25 35.13 -47.78 27.87
CA ALA A 25 35.02 -47.75 26.41
C ALA A 25 33.94 -48.66 25.80
N ALA A 26 32.86 -47.98 25.34
CA ALA A 26 32.00 -48.33 24.20
C ALA A 26 30.48 -48.28 24.46
N VAL A 27 29.95 -47.29 25.17
CA VAL A 27 28.57 -46.81 24.93
C VAL A 27 28.50 -45.33 25.35
N GLY A 28 28.76 -44.40 24.43
CA GLY A 28 28.66 -42.98 24.80
C GLY A 28 29.18 -41.97 23.79
N CYS A 29 29.07 -42.23 22.48
CA CYS A 29 29.44 -41.26 21.44
C CYS A 29 28.58 -41.36 20.17
N ASP A 30 27.29 -41.71 20.28
CA ASP A 30 26.39 -41.73 19.10
C ASP A 30 24.99 -41.17 19.38
N ALA A 31 24.77 -40.56 20.55
CA ALA A 31 23.44 -40.08 20.97
C ALA A 31 23.26 -38.56 20.89
N ILE A 32 24.30 -37.79 20.51
CA ILE A 32 24.19 -36.34 20.29
C ILE A 32 25.12 -35.99 19.12
N ASP A 33 24.62 -36.18 17.91
CA ASP A 33 25.15 -35.55 16.70
C ASP A 33 24.36 -34.25 16.49
N PRO A 34 24.90 -33.08 16.86
CA PRO A 34 24.21 -31.80 16.72
C PRO A 34 24.10 -31.33 15.26
N THR A 35 24.60 -32.11 14.28
CA THR A 35 24.45 -31.81 12.85
C THR A 35 23.25 -32.50 12.22
N ARG A 36 22.64 -33.48 12.91
CA ARG A 36 21.36 -34.08 12.51
C ARG A 36 20.20 -33.47 13.29
N VAL A 37 19.90 -32.23 12.94
CA VAL A 37 18.60 -31.63 13.27
C VAL A 37 17.57 -32.33 12.38
N ASN A 38 16.83 -33.29 12.94
CA ASN A 38 15.62 -33.79 12.28
C ASN A 38 14.53 -32.72 12.51
N ASN A 39 14.43 -31.78 11.57
CA ASN A 39 13.41 -30.74 11.60
C ASN A 39 12.07 -31.43 11.31
N PRO A 40 11.08 -31.43 12.22
CA PRO A 40 9.76 -32.02 11.96
C PRO A 40 8.91 -31.16 10.98
N ARG A 41 9.57 -30.35 10.16
CA ARG A 41 9.00 -29.54 9.09
C ARG A 41 9.30 -30.22 7.78
N THR A 42 8.33 -30.21 6.87
CA THR A 42 8.43 -30.66 5.49
C THR A 42 9.82 -30.31 4.93
N THR A 43 10.59 -31.32 4.57
CA THR A 43 11.91 -31.15 3.93
C THR A 43 11.74 -30.77 2.46
N ASP A 44 12.81 -30.31 1.81
CA ASP A 44 12.79 -30.06 0.36
C ASP A 44 12.47 -31.35 -0.42
N GLU A 45 12.86 -32.51 0.13
CA GLU A 45 12.54 -33.84 -0.39
C GLU A 45 11.06 -34.20 -0.18
N ASP A 46 10.47 -33.87 0.98
CA ASP A 46 9.03 -34.05 1.23
C ASP A 46 8.16 -33.11 0.38
N LEU A 47 8.66 -31.90 0.09
CA LEU A 47 8.02 -30.99 -0.87
C LEU A 47 8.11 -31.59 -2.28
N ALA A 48 9.29 -31.98 -2.76
CA ALA A 48 9.46 -32.51 -4.12
C ALA A 48 8.62 -33.78 -4.44
N GLU A 49 8.21 -34.54 -3.43
CA GLU A 49 7.36 -35.73 -3.58
C GLU A 49 5.85 -35.48 -3.41
N ALA A 50 5.42 -34.27 -3.01
CA ALA A 50 4.00 -34.00 -2.82
C ALA A 50 3.29 -33.81 -4.17
N ALA A 51 2.06 -34.33 -4.28
CA ALA A 51 1.20 -34.02 -5.41
C ALA A 51 0.62 -32.61 -5.25
N ASP A 52 0.37 -31.93 -6.39
CA ASP A 52 -0.32 -30.64 -6.46
C ASP A 52 0.37 -29.51 -5.65
N LEU A 53 1.71 -29.50 -5.64
CA LEU A 53 2.53 -28.55 -4.88
C LEU A 53 2.24 -27.10 -5.21
N THR A 54 1.99 -26.80 -6.50
CA THR A 54 1.66 -25.45 -6.93
C THR A 54 0.40 -24.97 -6.20
N GLU A 55 -0.65 -25.79 -6.19
CA GLU A 55 -1.90 -25.49 -5.50
C GLU A 55 -1.70 -25.31 -3.98
N ALA A 56 -0.86 -26.13 -3.36
CA ALA A 56 -0.58 -26.06 -1.93
C ALA A 56 0.12 -24.75 -1.49
N LEU A 57 0.92 -24.14 -2.38
CA LEU A 57 1.68 -22.92 -2.07
C LEU A 57 0.97 -21.62 -2.47
N LEU A 58 -0.01 -21.67 -3.38
CA LEU A 58 -0.77 -20.49 -3.82
C LEU A 58 -1.43 -19.70 -2.66
N PRO A 59 -1.99 -20.33 -1.60
CA PRO A 59 -2.48 -19.61 -0.43
C PRO A 59 -1.41 -18.73 0.25
N GLY A 60 -0.15 -19.16 0.23
CA GLY A 60 0.98 -18.38 0.72
C GLY A 60 1.21 -17.10 -0.09
N LEU A 61 1.17 -17.22 -1.43
CA LEU A 61 1.27 -16.07 -2.34
C LEU A 61 0.10 -15.10 -2.17
N ARG A 62 -1.14 -15.60 -2.08
CA ARG A 62 -2.35 -14.79 -1.79
C ARG A 62 -2.19 -13.99 -0.50
N ALA A 63 -1.75 -14.64 0.57
CA ALA A 63 -1.55 -14.00 1.86
C ALA A 63 -0.42 -12.95 1.81
N GLN A 64 0.69 -13.25 1.15
CA GLN A 64 1.79 -12.29 1.03
C GLN A 64 1.42 -11.09 0.14
N PHE A 65 0.64 -11.32 -0.92
CA PHE A 65 0.11 -10.26 -1.75
C PHE A 65 -0.76 -9.29 -0.92
N ALA A 66 -1.67 -9.79 -0.09
CA ALA A 66 -2.47 -8.95 0.80
C ALA A 66 -1.62 -8.16 1.83
N ARG A 67 -0.52 -8.74 2.33
CA ARG A 67 0.44 -8.04 3.21
C ARG A 67 1.21 -6.95 2.48
N MET A 68 1.62 -7.18 1.24
CA MET A 68 2.20 -6.16 0.38
C MET A 68 1.22 -5.01 0.16
N ILE A 69 -0.04 -5.31 -0.18
CA ILE A 69 -1.08 -4.30 -0.36
C ILE A 69 -1.29 -3.48 0.92
N ASN A 70 -1.35 -4.11 2.09
CA ASN A 70 -1.42 -3.40 3.38
C ASN A 70 -0.29 -2.37 3.54
N ALA A 71 0.96 -2.78 3.31
CA ALA A 71 2.11 -1.89 3.46
C ALA A 71 2.10 -0.76 2.42
N TYR A 72 1.75 -1.09 1.19
CA TYR A 72 1.70 -0.19 0.05
C TYR A 72 0.64 0.91 0.20
N VAL A 73 -0.60 0.59 0.62
CA VAL A 73 -1.63 1.62 0.76
C VAL A 73 -1.38 2.58 1.92
N VAL A 74 -0.73 2.12 2.99
CA VAL A 74 -0.36 3.00 4.12
C VAL A 74 0.72 3.99 3.70
N ALA A 75 1.47 3.73 2.62
CA ALA A 75 2.47 4.66 2.09
C ALA A 75 1.84 5.96 1.54
N GLU A 76 0.52 6.06 1.41
CA GLU A 76 -0.17 7.31 1.06
C GLU A 76 -0.02 8.42 2.11
N VAL A 77 0.45 8.12 3.33
CA VAL A 77 0.84 9.14 4.33
C VAL A 77 2.04 10.00 3.91
N ILE A 78 2.68 9.68 2.79
CA ILE A 78 3.78 10.43 2.18
C ILE A 78 3.22 11.42 1.13
N THR A 79 1.90 11.54 1.01
CA THR A 79 1.21 12.28 -0.04
C THR A 79 0.14 13.20 0.54
N ASP A 80 -0.45 14.06 -0.28
CA ASP A 80 -1.56 14.94 0.11
C ASP A 80 -2.90 14.22 0.36
N ASN A 81 -2.90 12.90 0.56
CA ASN A 81 -4.09 12.14 0.94
C ASN A 81 -4.27 12.08 2.46
N TYR A 82 -3.19 11.89 3.20
CA TYR A 82 -3.20 11.75 4.65
C TYR A 82 -1.97 12.40 5.27
N SER A 83 -2.20 13.20 6.30
CA SER A 83 -1.16 13.69 7.19
C SER A 83 -1.08 12.83 8.46
N ILE A 84 0.09 12.83 9.10
CA ILE A 84 0.36 12.02 10.29
C ILE A 84 0.17 12.88 11.55
N HIS A 85 -0.76 12.48 12.43
CA HIS A 85 -1.07 13.20 13.67
C HIS A 85 -0.86 12.37 14.95
N GLY A 86 -0.56 11.08 14.81
CA GLY A 86 -0.30 10.18 15.93
C GLY A 86 1.16 9.76 16.09
N THR A 87 1.38 8.66 16.80
CA THR A 87 2.72 8.10 17.10
C THR A 87 2.95 6.71 16.53
N GLY A 88 1.93 6.10 15.92
CA GLY A 88 2.00 4.78 15.31
C GLY A 88 2.75 4.75 13.97
N ILE A 89 2.95 5.90 13.34
CA ILE A 89 3.66 6.08 12.07
C ILE A 89 4.70 7.19 12.26
N PRO A 90 5.94 7.03 11.78
CA PRO A 90 6.94 8.10 11.84
C PRO A 90 6.48 9.37 11.10
N VAL A 91 6.35 10.48 11.82
CA VAL A 91 5.83 11.75 11.26
C VAL A 91 6.68 12.33 10.12
N ASP A 92 8.00 12.03 10.09
CA ASP A 92 8.87 12.50 9.00
C ASP A 92 8.54 11.84 7.65
N LEU A 93 7.71 10.78 7.61
CA LEU A 93 7.19 10.21 6.36
C LEU A 93 6.28 11.20 5.61
N ASP A 94 5.65 12.14 6.33
CA ASP A 94 4.83 13.23 5.77
C ASP A 94 5.70 14.30 5.04
N GLU A 95 7.01 14.09 4.99
CA GLU A 95 7.96 14.89 4.22
C GLU A 95 8.74 13.99 3.26
N PRO A 96 8.27 13.87 1.99
CA PRO A 96 8.84 12.93 1.02
C PRO A 96 10.37 13.01 0.87
N ARG A 97 10.96 14.21 0.98
CA ARG A 97 12.40 14.44 0.84
C ARG A 97 13.23 13.97 2.04
N ARG A 98 12.58 13.73 3.18
CA ARG A 98 13.22 13.28 4.43
C ARG A 98 13.08 11.77 4.64
N VAL A 99 12.38 11.06 3.76
CA VAL A 99 12.25 9.60 3.83
C VAL A 99 13.62 8.97 3.53
N THR A 100 14.31 8.53 4.57
CA THR A 100 15.56 7.77 4.52
C THR A 100 15.32 6.25 4.48
N PRO A 101 16.34 5.45 4.11
CA PRO A 101 16.27 3.99 4.18
C PRO A 101 15.85 3.42 5.54
N ASP A 102 16.11 4.13 6.64
CA ASP A 102 15.76 3.69 8.00
C ASP A 102 14.24 3.70 8.23
N TYR A 103 13.51 4.67 7.65
CA TYR A 103 12.05 4.72 7.78
C TYR A 103 11.33 3.61 7.01
N VAL A 104 11.98 2.99 6.03
CA VAL A 104 11.45 1.87 5.23
C VAL A 104 12.15 0.54 5.56
N ASN A 105 12.68 0.41 6.78
CA ASN A 105 13.48 -0.73 7.24
C ASN A 105 12.74 -1.68 8.21
N SER A 106 11.52 -2.09 7.87
CA SER A 106 10.71 -3.01 8.68
C SER A 106 10.22 -4.21 7.87
N THR A 107 9.83 -5.28 8.57
CA THR A 107 9.15 -6.44 7.97
C THR A 107 7.63 -6.42 8.22
N GLY A 108 7.12 -5.40 8.93
CA GLY A 108 5.70 -5.24 9.22
C GLY A 108 4.86 -4.85 8.00
N THR A 109 3.53 -4.82 8.15
CA THR A 109 2.58 -4.53 7.06
C THR A 109 2.15 -3.06 7.00
N SER A 110 2.91 -2.16 7.61
CA SER A 110 2.74 -0.70 7.49
C SER A 110 3.68 -0.13 6.43
N VAL A 111 3.60 1.18 6.16
CA VAL A 111 4.50 1.90 5.24
C VAL A 111 5.99 1.60 5.48
N THR A 112 6.41 1.39 6.73
CA THR A 112 7.81 1.11 7.08
C THR A 112 8.32 -0.23 6.54
N GLY A 113 7.43 -1.15 6.14
CA GLY A 113 7.79 -2.44 5.57
C GLY A 113 7.38 -2.62 4.11
N VAL A 114 7.08 -1.52 3.41
CA VAL A 114 6.67 -1.56 2.00
C VAL A 114 7.73 -2.24 1.12
N TYR A 115 9.01 -1.92 1.30
CA TYR A 115 10.10 -2.55 0.53
C TYR A 115 10.19 -4.06 0.80
N TRP A 116 10.19 -4.46 2.08
CA TRP A 116 10.25 -5.86 2.47
C TRP A 116 9.11 -6.68 1.85
N ASN A 117 7.86 -6.21 1.98
CA ASN A 117 6.73 -7.01 1.50
C ASN A 117 6.68 -7.12 -0.03
N VAL A 118 7.20 -6.12 -0.76
CA VAL A 118 7.37 -6.19 -2.21
C VAL A 118 8.42 -7.24 -2.58
N GLN A 119 9.59 -7.21 -1.95
CA GLN A 119 10.66 -8.19 -2.21
C GLN A 119 10.25 -9.62 -1.79
N GLU A 120 9.55 -9.77 -0.67
CA GLU A 120 9.06 -11.07 -0.19
C GLU A 120 8.03 -11.69 -1.15
N LEU A 121 7.09 -10.88 -1.68
CA LEU A 121 6.15 -11.37 -2.69
C LEU A 121 6.88 -11.82 -3.96
N ARG A 122 7.87 -11.04 -4.42
CA ARG A 122 8.72 -11.41 -5.55
C ARG A 122 9.41 -12.75 -5.30
N ALA A 123 10.15 -12.86 -4.20
CA ALA A 123 10.95 -14.04 -3.89
C ALA A 123 10.10 -15.31 -3.73
N LEU A 124 8.94 -15.22 -3.07
CA LEU A 124 8.00 -16.34 -2.98
C LEU A 124 7.46 -16.73 -4.36
N ALA A 125 7.16 -15.77 -5.22
CA ALA A 125 6.64 -16.05 -6.55
C ALA A 125 7.73 -16.61 -7.49
N ASP A 126 8.97 -16.13 -7.38
CA ASP A 126 10.15 -16.70 -8.05
C ASP A 126 10.30 -18.17 -7.66
N PHE A 127 10.27 -18.49 -6.36
CA PHE A 127 10.32 -19.88 -5.90
C PHE A 127 9.19 -20.74 -6.48
N VAL A 128 7.95 -20.26 -6.47
CA VAL A 128 6.82 -21.02 -7.02
C VAL A 128 6.97 -21.24 -8.53
N ILE A 129 7.28 -20.19 -9.29
CA ILE A 129 7.31 -20.24 -10.76
C ILE A 129 8.54 -20.99 -11.29
N ASP A 130 9.71 -20.72 -10.71
CA ASP A 130 10.98 -21.15 -11.28
C ASP A 130 11.48 -22.47 -10.67
N GLU A 131 11.07 -22.83 -9.45
CA GLU A 131 11.49 -24.06 -8.77
C GLU A 131 10.35 -25.09 -8.61
N VAL A 132 9.13 -24.66 -8.25
CA VAL A 132 8.02 -25.58 -7.94
C VAL A 132 7.28 -26.03 -9.20
N VAL A 133 6.81 -25.10 -10.02
CA VAL A 133 6.03 -25.41 -11.24
C VAL A 133 6.75 -26.37 -12.20
N PRO A 134 8.08 -26.28 -12.45
CA PRO A 134 8.77 -27.24 -13.30
C PRO A 134 8.75 -28.68 -12.77
N GLY A 135 8.61 -28.86 -11.45
CA GLY A 135 8.46 -30.15 -10.78
C GLY A 135 7.01 -30.65 -10.71
N ASP A 136 6.03 -29.81 -11.06
CA ASP A 136 4.59 -30.08 -10.95
C ASP A 136 3.92 -29.99 -12.35
N PRO A 137 4.19 -30.95 -13.25
CA PRO A 137 3.74 -30.87 -14.66
C PRO A 137 2.22 -30.94 -14.85
N GLU A 138 1.48 -31.36 -13.82
CA GLU A 138 0.02 -31.42 -13.83
C GLU A 138 -0.62 -30.17 -13.21
N ALA A 139 0.19 -29.18 -12.78
CA ALA A 139 -0.31 -27.92 -12.23
C ALA A 139 -1.32 -27.26 -13.19
N PRO A 140 -2.53 -26.92 -12.71
CA PRO A 140 -3.51 -26.26 -13.52
C PRO A 140 -2.97 -24.92 -14.07
N PRO A 141 -3.07 -24.65 -15.39
CA PRO A 141 -2.49 -23.45 -16.00
C PRO A 141 -2.97 -22.13 -15.38
N GLU A 142 -4.19 -22.09 -14.88
CA GLU A 142 -4.77 -20.94 -14.18
C GLU A 142 -4.06 -20.61 -12.86
N LEU A 143 -3.54 -21.62 -12.14
CA LEU A 143 -2.80 -21.41 -10.90
C LEU A 143 -1.39 -20.89 -11.19
N VAL A 144 -0.77 -21.39 -12.26
CA VAL A 144 0.50 -20.87 -12.76
C VAL A 144 0.34 -19.41 -13.21
N ALA A 145 -0.76 -19.10 -13.92
CA ALA A 145 -1.08 -17.74 -14.32
C ALA A 145 -1.32 -16.80 -13.12
N GLU A 146 -1.95 -17.30 -12.05
CA GLU A 146 -2.13 -16.57 -10.80
C GLU A 146 -0.78 -16.29 -10.10
N ALA A 147 0.14 -17.25 -10.06
CA ALA A 147 1.48 -17.04 -9.52
C ALA A 147 2.24 -15.96 -10.30
N HIS A 148 2.19 -15.99 -11.63
CA HIS A 148 2.73 -14.92 -12.49
C HIS A 148 2.09 -13.56 -12.20
N TYR A 149 0.77 -13.49 -12.00
CA TYR A 149 0.12 -12.24 -11.61
C TYR A 149 0.70 -11.68 -10.30
N TYR A 150 0.95 -12.52 -9.29
CA TYR A 150 1.55 -12.06 -8.04
C TYR A 150 2.99 -11.58 -8.18
N ARG A 151 3.81 -12.27 -8.96
CA ARG A 151 5.16 -11.77 -9.30
C ARG A 151 5.07 -10.45 -10.06
N GLY A 152 4.18 -10.35 -11.04
CA GLY A 152 3.95 -9.12 -11.80
C GLY A 152 3.51 -7.96 -10.90
N MET A 153 2.64 -8.21 -9.91
CA MET A 153 2.23 -7.20 -8.92
C MET A 153 3.37 -6.73 -8.02
N SER A 154 4.31 -7.63 -7.68
CA SER A 154 5.52 -7.26 -6.95
C SER A 154 6.37 -6.28 -7.78
N PHE A 155 6.59 -6.58 -9.07
CA PHE A 155 7.36 -5.72 -9.96
C PHE A 155 6.65 -4.42 -10.32
N LEU A 156 5.32 -4.44 -10.46
CA LEU A 156 4.51 -3.24 -10.67
C LEU A 156 4.65 -2.30 -9.48
N THR A 157 4.45 -2.80 -8.26
CA THR A 157 4.58 -2.01 -7.03
C THR A 157 6.02 -1.52 -6.85
N MET A 158 7.01 -2.36 -7.19
CA MET A 158 8.41 -1.98 -7.18
C MET A 158 8.69 -0.79 -8.11
N GLY A 159 8.20 -0.86 -9.35
CA GLY A 159 8.32 0.22 -10.32
C GLY A 159 7.49 1.47 -9.97
N GLU A 160 6.39 1.33 -9.24
CA GLU A 160 5.57 2.45 -8.76
C GLU A 160 6.23 3.21 -7.62
N VAL A 161 6.82 2.50 -6.65
CA VAL A 161 7.20 3.06 -5.35
C VAL A 161 8.70 3.29 -5.23
N PHE A 162 9.55 2.51 -5.90
CA PHE A 162 11.01 2.64 -5.78
C PHE A 162 11.64 3.12 -7.07
N SER A 163 12.73 3.88 -6.96
CA SER A 163 13.48 4.35 -8.12
C SER A 163 14.41 3.27 -8.67
N TYR A 164 15.05 2.54 -7.75
CA TYR A 164 15.88 1.38 -8.03
C TYR A 164 15.65 0.31 -6.97
N ALA A 165 15.73 -0.95 -7.36
CA ALA A 165 15.76 -2.11 -6.47
C ALA A 165 16.40 -3.32 -7.17
N PRO A 166 17.08 -4.22 -6.44
CA PRO A 166 17.49 -5.51 -6.98
C PRO A 166 16.29 -6.37 -7.36
N HIS A 167 16.42 -7.08 -8.48
CA HIS A 167 15.39 -8.02 -8.98
C HIS A 167 15.76 -9.48 -8.71
N GLU A 168 16.88 -9.72 -8.04
CA GLU A 168 17.42 -11.01 -7.64
C GLU A 168 18.18 -10.83 -6.32
N GLU A 169 18.37 -11.93 -5.58
CA GLU A 169 19.11 -11.91 -4.32
C GLU A 169 20.54 -11.42 -4.55
N ASP A 170 20.99 -10.48 -3.70
CA ASP A 170 22.30 -9.83 -3.76
C ASP A 170 22.67 -9.24 -5.14
N GLY A 171 21.67 -8.99 -6.00
CA GLY A 171 21.87 -8.44 -7.33
C GLY A 171 22.13 -6.94 -7.33
N ALA A 172 22.68 -6.41 -8.43
CA ALA A 172 22.80 -4.97 -8.60
C ALA A 172 21.41 -4.31 -8.76
N PRO A 173 21.15 -3.15 -8.12
CA PRO A 173 19.88 -2.45 -8.26
C PRO A 173 19.55 -2.11 -9.72
N GLN A 174 18.31 -2.35 -10.11
CA GLN A 174 17.78 -2.05 -11.44
C GLN A 174 16.77 -0.89 -11.36
N PRO A 175 16.67 -0.06 -12.40
CA PRO A 175 15.75 1.08 -12.41
C PRO A 175 14.29 0.66 -12.48
N SER A 176 13.40 1.54 -12.03
CA SER A 176 11.94 1.34 -11.99
C SER A 176 11.33 0.87 -13.32
N GLU A 177 11.84 1.35 -14.46
CA GLU A 177 11.39 0.98 -15.80
C GLU A 177 11.67 -0.48 -16.12
N ALA A 178 12.78 -1.02 -15.60
CA ALA A 178 13.10 -2.44 -15.73
C ALA A 178 12.13 -3.30 -14.90
N ALA A 179 11.71 -2.83 -13.72
CA ALA A 179 10.69 -3.50 -12.93
C ALA A 179 9.34 -3.50 -13.67
N LEU A 180 8.91 -2.36 -14.22
CA LEU A 180 7.68 -2.26 -15.00
C LEU A 180 7.68 -3.16 -16.24
N ALA A 181 8.82 -3.28 -16.94
CA ALA A 181 8.96 -4.20 -18.07
C ALA A 181 8.81 -5.68 -17.65
N ARG A 182 9.35 -6.07 -16.49
CA ARG A 182 9.13 -7.41 -15.93
C ARG A 182 7.68 -7.63 -15.51
N ALA A 183 7.07 -6.62 -14.89
CA ALA A 183 5.65 -6.67 -14.52
C ALA A 183 4.77 -6.96 -15.75
N ILE A 184 5.02 -6.29 -16.88
CA ILE A 184 4.30 -6.55 -18.14
C ILE A 184 4.48 -8.00 -18.59
N SER A 185 5.73 -8.49 -18.65
CA SER A 185 6.00 -9.87 -19.05
C SER A 185 5.28 -10.89 -18.16
N ASP A 186 5.26 -10.66 -16.84
CA ASP A 186 4.56 -11.53 -15.90
C ASP A 186 3.04 -11.41 -16.03
N PHE A 187 2.48 -10.24 -16.29
CA PHE A 187 1.03 -10.13 -16.52
C PHE A 187 0.58 -10.72 -17.86
N GLU A 188 1.44 -10.71 -18.90
CA GLU A 188 1.19 -11.41 -20.16
C GLU A 188 1.19 -12.93 -19.96
N ALA A 189 2.15 -13.47 -19.19
CA ALA A 189 2.16 -14.87 -18.78
C ALA A 189 0.97 -15.21 -17.84
N GLY A 190 0.59 -14.25 -16.99
CA GLY A 190 -0.53 -14.33 -16.05
C GLY A 190 -1.90 -14.03 -16.66
N ALA A 191 -2.01 -13.84 -17.98
CA ALA A 191 -3.27 -13.46 -18.63
C ALA A 191 -4.40 -14.48 -18.39
N GLY A 192 -4.04 -15.75 -18.16
CA GLY A 192 -4.97 -16.83 -17.79
C GLY A 192 -5.65 -16.65 -16.43
N PHE A 193 -5.14 -15.78 -15.55
CA PHE A 193 -5.76 -15.50 -14.26
C PHE A 193 -7.06 -14.68 -14.42
N GLY A 194 -7.13 -13.80 -15.43
CA GLY A 194 -8.34 -13.07 -15.79
C GLY A 194 -8.15 -11.57 -16.01
N LEU A 195 -9.22 -10.81 -15.77
CA LEU A 195 -9.26 -9.37 -16.05
C LEU A 195 -8.35 -8.55 -15.13
N GLN A 196 -8.01 -9.05 -13.95
CA GLN A 196 -7.05 -8.42 -13.03
C GLN A 196 -5.66 -8.29 -13.65
N ALA A 197 -5.20 -9.28 -14.43
CA ALA A 197 -3.93 -9.18 -15.16
C ALA A 197 -3.99 -8.08 -16.24
N HIS A 198 -5.12 -7.96 -16.95
CA HIS A 198 -5.33 -6.90 -17.95
C HIS A 198 -5.41 -5.51 -17.31
N ALA A 199 -6.06 -5.39 -16.16
CA ALA A 199 -6.09 -4.13 -15.42
C ALA A 199 -4.70 -3.71 -14.93
N ALA A 200 -3.90 -4.67 -14.46
CA ALA A 200 -2.51 -4.43 -14.06
C ALA A 200 -1.61 -4.09 -15.26
N LEU A 201 -1.80 -4.72 -16.43
CA LEU A 201 -1.15 -4.33 -17.69
C LEU A 201 -1.46 -2.89 -18.07
N ALA A 202 -2.73 -2.49 -18.01
CA ALA A 202 -3.13 -1.12 -18.32
C ALA A 202 -2.38 -0.10 -17.44
N ARG A 203 -2.23 -0.41 -16.15
CA ARG A 203 -1.47 0.43 -15.22
C ARG A 203 0.03 0.44 -15.50
N ALA A 204 0.63 -0.73 -15.73
CA ALA A 204 2.06 -0.83 -16.05
C ALA A 204 2.42 -0.04 -17.32
N HIS A 205 1.62 -0.19 -18.39
CA HIS A 205 1.79 0.57 -19.62
C HIS A 205 1.56 2.07 -19.43
N ARG A 206 0.58 2.46 -18.60
CA ARG A 206 0.37 3.86 -18.24
C ARG A 206 1.62 4.45 -17.60
N LEU A 207 2.24 3.76 -16.64
CA LEU A 207 3.45 4.22 -15.96
C LEU A 207 4.66 4.33 -16.89
N LEU A 208 4.75 3.48 -17.91
CA LEU A 208 5.77 3.56 -18.96
C LEU A 208 5.46 4.57 -20.08
N GLY A 209 4.31 5.24 -20.02
CA GLY A 209 3.89 6.19 -21.05
C GLY A 209 3.43 5.57 -22.37
N ASP A 210 3.18 4.25 -22.42
CA ASP A 210 2.63 3.58 -23.60
C ASP A 210 1.10 3.72 -23.65
N ALA A 211 0.66 4.85 -24.19
CA ALA A 211 -0.76 5.19 -24.32
C ALA A 211 -1.55 4.15 -25.14
N GLY A 212 -0.93 3.53 -26.15
CA GLY A 212 -1.59 2.57 -27.03
C GLY A 212 -1.88 1.26 -26.30
N ALA A 213 -0.86 0.69 -25.67
CA ALA A 213 -0.99 -0.55 -24.93
C ALA A 213 -1.83 -0.36 -23.65
N ALA A 214 -1.68 0.76 -22.95
CA ALA A 214 -2.51 1.09 -21.79
C ALA A 214 -4.00 1.14 -22.16
N ALA A 215 -4.34 1.81 -23.27
CA ALA A 215 -5.71 1.89 -23.74
C ALA A 215 -6.26 0.52 -24.20
N ALA A 216 -5.44 -0.30 -24.87
CA ALA A 216 -5.85 -1.64 -25.30
C ALA A 216 -6.23 -2.53 -24.10
N ALA A 217 -5.36 -2.58 -23.09
CA ALA A 217 -5.58 -3.36 -21.88
C ALA A 217 -6.78 -2.85 -21.06
N ALA A 218 -6.93 -1.53 -20.90
CA ALA A 218 -8.08 -0.94 -20.22
C ALA A 218 -9.42 -1.26 -20.92
N ASN A 219 -9.45 -1.20 -22.26
CA ASN A 219 -10.64 -1.56 -23.03
C ASN A 219 -10.96 -3.06 -22.94
N ALA A 220 -9.96 -3.94 -22.83
CA ALA A 220 -10.18 -5.38 -22.65
C ALA A 220 -10.94 -5.67 -21.35
N VAL A 221 -10.60 -4.97 -20.27
CA VAL A 221 -11.32 -5.04 -18.99
C VAL A 221 -12.75 -4.52 -19.15
N LEU A 222 -12.91 -3.27 -19.58
CA LEU A 222 -14.21 -2.59 -19.61
C LEU A 222 -15.22 -3.21 -20.59
N SER A 223 -14.73 -3.82 -21.68
CA SER A 223 -15.60 -4.52 -22.64
C SER A 223 -16.10 -5.86 -22.10
N SER A 224 -15.38 -6.44 -21.15
CA SER A 224 -15.72 -7.75 -20.55
C SER A 224 -16.52 -7.61 -19.26
N ALA A 225 -16.13 -6.66 -18.39
CA ALA A 225 -16.77 -6.36 -17.13
C ALA A 225 -16.70 -4.84 -16.85
N PRO A 226 -17.74 -4.06 -17.21
CA PRO A 226 -17.73 -2.60 -17.06
C PRO A 226 -17.74 -2.13 -15.60
N ASP A 227 -18.11 -3.00 -14.66
CA ASP A 227 -18.13 -2.77 -13.21
C ASP A 227 -17.01 -3.55 -12.47
N PHE A 228 -15.99 -4.03 -13.21
CA PHE A 228 -14.91 -4.86 -12.70
C PHE A 228 -14.33 -4.34 -11.38
N LEU A 229 -14.11 -5.25 -10.43
CA LEU A 229 -13.50 -5.01 -9.13
C LEU A 229 -12.73 -6.26 -8.70
N PHE A 230 -11.47 -6.07 -8.32
CA PHE A 230 -10.62 -7.10 -7.75
C PHE A 230 -9.91 -6.57 -6.50
N ALA A 231 -9.98 -7.35 -5.43
CA ALA A 231 -9.37 -7.08 -4.14
C ALA A 231 -8.93 -8.40 -3.49
N PRO A 232 -7.78 -8.46 -2.79
CA PRO A 232 -7.46 -9.59 -1.93
C PRO A 232 -8.42 -9.65 -0.74
N SER A 233 -8.54 -10.84 -0.17
CA SER A 233 -9.35 -11.09 1.03
C SER A 233 -8.56 -10.79 2.31
N TYR A 234 -9.26 -10.26 3.31
CA TYR A 234 -8.78 -10.05 4.67
C TYR A 234 -9.70 -10.79 5.64
N ASP A 235 -9.24 -10.99 6.87
CA ASP A 235 -10.00 -11.59 7.95
C ASP A 235 -9.74 -10.86 9.28
N GLU A 236 -10.54 -11.14 10.30
CA GLU A 236 -10.49 -10.42 11.57
C GLU A 236 -9.30 -10.81 12.48
N GLU A 237 -8.61 -11.93 12.21
CA GLU A 237 -7.66 -12.55 13.14
C GLU A 237 -6.22 -12.61 12.60
N LEU A 238 -6.02 -13.16 11.40
CA LEU A 238 -4.71 -13.54 10.85
C LEU A 238 -4.19 -12.56 9.81
N LEU A 239 -5.05 -12.11 8.90
CA LEU A 239 -4.71 -11.18 7.83
C LEU A 239 -5.66 -9.98 7.86
N THR A 240 -5.41 -9.08 8.80
CA THR A 240 -6.23 -7.87 8.98
C THR A 240 -5.82 -6.74 8.03
N ASN A 241 -6.79 -5.94 7.59
CA ASN A 241 -6.59 -4.66 6.90
C ASN A 241 -5.83 -3.71 7.83
N THR A 242 -4.61 -3.36 7.44
CA THR A 242 -3.70 -2.55 8.26
C THR A 242 -4.17 -1.10 8.43
N PRO A 243 -4.65 -0.39 7.39
CA PRO A 243 -5.19 0.96 7.55
C PRO A 243 -6.24 1.14 8.66
N VAL A 244 -7.11 0.15 8.87
CA VAL A 244 -8.15 0.18 9.91
C VAL A 244 -7.53 0.34 11.30
N ALA A 245 -6.32 -0.16 11.53
CA ALA A 245 -5.61 0.06 12.78
C ALA A 245 -5.34 1.55 13.03
N PHE A 246 -4.90 2.27 12.01
CA PHE A 246 -4.53 3.69 12.10
C PHE A 246 -5.71 4.65 11.97
N LEU A 247 -6.82 4.22 11.37
CA LEU A 247 -7.98 5.10 11.13
C LEU A 247 -9.12 4.88 12.12
N VAL A 248 -9.27 3.66 12.65
CA VAL A 248 -10.45 3.27 13.44
C VAL A 248 -10.07 2.76 14.83
N LEU A 249 -9.15 1.80 14.91
CA LEU A 249 -8.99 0.97 16.12
C LEU A 249 -8.06 1.57 17.17
N ARG A 250 -7.00 2.26 16.75
CA ARG A 250 -6.03 2.86 17.69
C ARG A 250 -6.63 4.14 18.26
N ALA A 251 -6.45 4.34 19.56
CA ALA A 251 -7.02 5.49 20.27
C ALA A 251 -6.59 6.86 19.71
N LEU A 252 -5.39 6.96 19.13
CA LEU A 252 -4.91 8.21 18.54
C LEU A 252 -5.32 8.41 17.08
N GLN A 253 -5.79 7.36 16.40
CA GLN A 253 -6.13 7.35 14.97
C GLN A 253 -5.11 8.16 14.13
N ASP A 254 -3.92 7.58 13.92
CA ASP A 254 -2.70 8.30 13.57
C ASP A 254 -2.70 9.01 12.20
N MET A 255 -3.68 8.75 11.33
CA MET A 255 -3.79 9.32 9.98
C MET A 255 -5.02 10.23 9.89
N GLN A 256 -4.86 11.44 9.35
CA GLN A 256 -5.95 12.40 9.13
C GLN A 256 -5.95 12.89 7.68
N PRO A 257 -7.10 12.88 6.98
CA PRO A 257 -7.15 13.38 5.62
C PRO A 257 -7.11 14.92 5.57
N LEU A 258 -6.73 15.48 4.43
CA LEU A 258 -7.01 16.88 4.12
C LEU A 258 -8.52 17.15 4.25
N PRO A 259 -8.95 18.37 4.63
CA PRO A 259 -10.38 18.68 4.82
C PRO A 259 -11.24 18.43 3.58
N ARG A 260 -10.66 18.47 2.37
CA ARG A 260 -11.37 18.18 1.11
C ARG A 260 -11.67 16.68 0.92
N LEU A 261 -10.96 15.80 1.62
CA LEU A 261 -11.04 14.34 1.50
C LEU A 261 -11.74 13.71 2.72
N ASP A 262 -12.16 14.50 3.72
CA ASP A 262 -12.76 13.97 4.95
C ASP A 262 -13.99 13.10 4.69
N PHE A 263 -14.81 13.44 3.69
CA PHE A 263 -15.98 12.63 3.30
C PHE A 263 -15.65 11.20 2.84
N LEU A 264 -14.38 10.90 2.53
CA LEU A 264 -13.89 9.57 2.15
C LEU A 264 -13.39 8.75 3.34
N ASP A 265 -13.34 9.34 4.53
CA ASP A 265 -12.62 8.80 5.68
C ASP A 265 -13.57 8.37 6.81
N PRO A 266 -13.30 7.24 7.51
CA PRO A 266 -12.39 6.18 7.10
C PRO A 266 -12.95 5.41 5.91
N LYS A 267 -12.12 5.10 4.92
CA LYS A 267 -12.53 4.27 3.76
C LYS A 267 -12.76 2.81 4.16
N TYR A 268 -11.98 2.31 5.11
CA TYR A 268 -12.07 0.93 5.60
C TYR A 268 -12.47 0.96 7.07
N THR A 269 -13.60 0.31 7.39
CA THR A 269 -14.25 0.41 8.71
C THR A 269 -14.09 -0.85 9.57
N GLY A 270 -13.67 -1.97 8.97
CA GLY A 270 -13.52 -3.27 9.64
C GLY A 270 -12.22 -3.97 9.30
N ARG A 271 -11.71 -4.82 10.19
CA ARG A 271 -10.43 -5.54 10.00
C ARG A 271 -10.42 -6.44 8.75
N ASP A 272 -11.59 -6.89 8.33
CA ASP A 272 -11.83 -7.73 7.16
C ASP A 272 -12.14 -6.92 5.88
N SER A 273 -12.14 -5.58 5.96
CA SER A 273 -12.44 -4.72 4.81
C SER A 273 -11.46 -4.98 3.66
N ALA A 274 -12.01 -5.37 2.50
CA ALA A 274 -11.23 -5.58 1.29
C ALA A 274 -10.63 -4.26 0.76
N ILE A 275 -9.41 -4.33 0.23
CA ILE A 275 -8.70 -3.19 -0.35
C ILE A 275 -8.70 -3.36 -1.87
N PRO A 276 -9.43 -2.53 -2.65
CA PRO A 276 -9.41 -2.63 -4.11
C PRO A 276 -7.99 -2.47 -4.67
N VAL A 277 -7.56 -3.42 -5.49
CA VAL A 277 -6.26 -3.38 -6.18
C VAL A 277 -6.41 -3.11 -7.66
N ALA A 278 -7.51 -3.54 -8.29
CA ALA A 278 -7.80 -3.24 -9.67
C ALA A 278 -9.31 -3.06 -9.86
N LYS A 279 -9.72 -2.01 -10.58
CA LYS A 279 -11.15 -1.70 -10.78
C LYS A 279 -11.41 -0.91 -12.05
N ALA A 280 -12.63 -1.02 -12.56
CA ALA A 280 -13.05 -0.38 -13.81
C ALA A 280 -12.92 1.15 -13.79
N GLU A 281 -13.06 1.80 -12.62
CA GLU A 281 -12.87 3.24 -12.48
C GLU A 281 -11.45 3.66 -12.90
N GLU A 282 -10.42 2.93 -12.49
CA GLU A 282 -9.04 3.21 -12.90
C GLU A 282 -8.85 3.05 -14.42
N MET A 283 -9.51 2.05 -15.03
CA MET A 283 -9.46 1.82 -16.47
C MET A 283 -10.06 3.00 -17.24
N HIS A 284 -11.19 3.52 -16.76
CA HIS A 284 -11.77 4.75 -17.30
C HIS A 284 -10.84 5.96 -17.11
N LEU A 285 -10.20 6.10 -15.96
CA LEU A 285 -9.26 7.20 -15.71
C LEU A 285 -8.02 7.13 -16.62
N ILE A 286 -7.48 5.94 -16.87
CA ILE A 286 -6.39 5.72 -17.85
C ILE A 286 -6.84 6.12 -19.25
N LEU A 287 -8.02 5.68 -19.69
CA LEU A 287 -8.54 6.05 -21.02
C LEU A 287 -8.84 7.54 -21.15
N ALA A 288 -9.30 8.18 -20.07
CA ALA A 288 -9.49 9.63 -20.03
C ALA A 288 -8.15 10.37 -20.19
N GLU A 289 -7.11 9.91 -19.48
CA GLU A 289 -5.75 10.45 -19.55
C GLU A 289 -5.15 10.31 -20.95
N VAL A 290 -5.23 9.12 -21.56
CA VAL A 290 -4.82 8.87 -22.95
C VAL A 290 -5.55 9.80 -23.92
N ALA A 291 -6.86 9.97 -23.75
CA ALA A 291 -7.66 10.84 -24.60
C ALA A 291 -7.31 12.32 -24.42
N LEU A 292 -7.00 12.78 -23.20
CA LEU A 292 -6.54 14.16 -22.98
C LEU A 292 -5.17 14.41 -23.59
N ALA A 293 -4.22 13.51 -23.40
CA ALA A 293 -2.86 13.62 -23.95
C ALA A 293 -2.86 13.67 -25.48
N SER A 294 -3.80 12.97 -26.13
CA SER A 294 -3.98 13.01 -27.60
C SER A 294 -4.87 14.17 -28.10
N GLY A 295 -5.31 15.07 -27.22
CA GLY A 295 -6.19 16.20 -27.56
C GLY A 295 -7.65 15.80 -27.87
N ASN A 296 -8.04 14.55 -27.62
CA ASN A 296 -9.41 14.06 -27.80
C ASN A 296 -10.30 14.36 -26.58
N VAL A 297 -10.53 15.65 -26.36
CA VAL A 297 -11.26 16.18 -25.19
C VAL A 297 -12.67 15.59 -25.04
N ALA A 298 -13.36 15.30 -26.15
CA ALA A 298 -14.70 14.72 -26.12
C ALA A 298 -14.68 13.28 -25.58
N THR A 299 -13.68 12.48 -25.95
CA THR A 299 -13.54 11.11 -25.44
C THR A 299 -13.07 11.10 -23.98
N ALA A 300 -12.16 12.01 -23.63
CA ALA A 300 -11.75 12.20 -22.25
C ALA A 300 -12.93 12.49 -21.31
N ARG A 301 -13.78 13.46 -21.68
CA ARG A 301 -15.00 13.80 -20.91
C ARG A 301 -15.91 12.60 -20.68
N ARG A 302 -16.10 11.76 -21.70
CA ARG A 302 -16.95 10.56 -21.59
C ARG A 302 -16.37 9.58 -20.59
N HIS A 303 -15.08 9.25 -20.70
CA HIS A 303 -14.46 8.31 -19.77
C HIS A 303 -14.40 8.86 -18.34
N LEU A 304 -14.12 10.15 -18.16
CA LEU A 304 -14.13 10.76 -16.83
C LEU A 304 -15.54 10.73 -16.21
N ALA A 305 -16.58 11.05 -16.99
CA ALA A 305 -17.97 10.93 -16.55
C ALA A 305 -18.35 9.48 -16.21
N SER A 306 -17.87 8.49 -16.97
CA SER A 306 -18.08 7.07 -16.67
C SER A 306 -17.41 6.65 -15.35
N ALA A 307 -16.16 7.06 -15.09
CA ALA A 307 -15.50 6.80 -13.82
C ALA A 307 -16.28 7.38 -12.63
N ILE A 308 -16.72 8.65 -12.74
CA ILE A 308 -17.49 9.34 -11.70
C ILE A 308 -18.83 8.65 -11.46
N THR A 309 -19.52 8.24 -12.52
CA THR A 309 -20.81 7.55 -12.42
C THR A 309 -20.64 6.21 -11.70
N LEU A 310 -19.67 5.40 -12.14
CA LEU A 310 -19.40 4.10 -11.52
C LEU A 310 -18.98 4.23 -10.06
N ALA A 311 -18.18 5.23 -9.71
CA ALA A 311 -17.82 5.49 -8.31
C ALA A 311 -19.06 5.77 -7.44
N GLY A 312 -20.05 6.51 -7.97
CA GLY A 312 -21.32 6.74 -7.29
C GLY A 312 -22.20 5.49 -7.13
N GLU A 313 -21.98 4.45 -7.94
CA GLU A 313 -22.74 3.20 -7.92
C GLU A 313 -22.17 2.15 -6.95
N ARG A 314 -20.94 2.33 -6.44
CA ARG A 314 -20.30 1.37 -5.51
C ARG A 314 -20.94 1.29 -4.12
N GLY A 315 -21.76 2.26 -3.75
CA GLY A 315 -22.47 2.30 -2.48
C GLY A 315 -21.62 2.73 -1.28
N THR A 316 -22.20 2.60 -0.09
CA THR A 316 -21.61 3.02 1.19
C THR A 316 -21.84 1.98 2.27
N VAL A 317 -21.03 2.02 3.31
CA VAL A 317 -21.25 1.30 4.57
C VAL A 317 -21.59 2.28 5.68
N PHE A 318 -22.35 1.81 6.67
CA PHE A 318 -22.63 2.59 7.88
C PHE A 318 -21.58 2.30 8.94
N PHE A 319 -21.11 3.36 9.59
CA PHE A 319 -20.06 3.31 10.60
C PHE A 319 -20.41 4.25 11.75
N ASP A 320 -20.29 3.74 12.98
CA ASP A 320 -20.41 4.57 14.17
C ASP A 320 -19.06 5.22 14.45
N ASP A 321 -18.99 6.49 14.10
CA ASP A 321 -17.75 7.24 14.16
C ASP A 321 -17.56 7.89 15.52
N ILE A 322 -16.63 7.32 16.29
CA ILE A 322 -16.20 7.83 17.59
C ILE A 322 -15.00 8.79 17.48
N ASP A 323 -14.66 9.26 16.28
CA ASP A 323 -13.45 10.03 15.99
C ASP A 323 -13.25 11.24 16.92
N GLU A 324 -12.12 11.19 17.63
CA GLU A 324 -11.61 12.22 18.53
C GLU A 324 -10.28 12.83 18.04
N ARG A 325 -9.89 12.58 16.77
CA ARG A 325 -8.65 13.08 16.18
C ARG A 325 -8.55 14.59 16.29
N ARG A 326 -7.31 15.02 16.48
CA ARG A 326 -6.92 16.42 16.62
C ARG A 326 -5.84 16.73 15.60
N ASN A 327 -5.77 18.00 15.24
CA ASN A 327 -4.63 18.52 14.50
C ASN A 327 -3.35 18.42 15.34
N ALA A 328 -2.20 18.58 14.69
CA ALA A 328 -0.89 18.49 15.35
C ALA A 328 -0.70 19.54 16.45
N ASP A 329 -1.40 20.68 16.37
CA ASP A 329 -1.44 21.73 17.38
C ASP A 329 -2.48 21.49 18.50
N LEU A 330 -3.08 20.29 18.53
CA LEU A 330 -4.14 19.86 19.45
C LEU A 330 -5.49 20.56 19.27
N SER A 331 -5.64 21.41 18.24
CA SER A 331 -6.95 21.94 17.85
C SER A 331 -7.84 20.84 17.29
N LEU A 332 -9.16 21.06 17.36
CA LEU A 332 -10.11 20.17 16.71
C LEU A 332 -9.98 20.28 15.20
N ARG A 333 -9.89 19.13 14.53
CA ARG A 333 -9.94 19.04 13.08
C ARG A 333 -11.33 19.46 12.54
N PRO A 334 -11.47 19.79 11.25
CA PRO A 334 -12.78 19.89 10.60
C PRO A 334 -13.61 18.62 10.84
N ARG A 335 -14.81 18.79 11.41
CA ARG A 335 -15.69 17.70 11.87
C ARG A 335 -17.17 18.07 11.85
N SER A 336 -17.54 19.08 11.05
CA SER A 336 -18.92 19.54 10.89
C SER A 336 -19.24 19.76 9.42
N SER A 337 -20.41 19.32 8.99
CA SER A 337 -20.92 19.46 7.63
C SER A 337 -21.24 20.92 7.25
N GLU A 338 -21.30 21.83 8.22
CA GLU A 338 -21.38 23.28 7.99
C GLU A 338 -20.09 23.85 7.39
N ILE A 339 -18.97 23.14 7.54
CA ILE A 339 -17.67 23.58 7.01
C ILE A 339 -17.65 23.42 5.50
N VAL A 340 -17.31 24.52 4.82
CA VAL A 340 -17.07 24.59 3.39
C VAL A 340 -15.57 24.71 3.12
N VAL A 341 -15.08 23.94 2.15
CA VAL A 341 -13.64 23.83 1.87
C VAL A 341 -13.37 24.34 0.45
N ARG A 342 -12.31 25.12 0.28
CA ARG A 342 -11.73 25.43 -1.04
C ARG A 342 -10.33 24.84 -1.16
N ALA A 343 -10.01 24.38 -2.37
CA ALA A 343 -8.77 23.65 -2.66
C ALA A 343 -7.51 24.53 -2.67
N ASP A 344 -7.67 25.84 -2.89
CA ASP A 344 -6.64 26.86 -2.82
C ASP A 344 -7.31 28.23 -2.58
N ALA A 345 -6.52 29.30 -2.52
CA ALA A 345 -7.02 30.66 -2.26
C ALA A 345 -7.92 31.23 -3.38
N ASP A 346 -7.81 30.71 -4.61
CA ASP A 346 -8.52 31.20 -5.80
C ASP A 346 -9.74 30.33 -6.15
N SER A 347 -9.84 29.14 -5.54
CA SER A 347 -10.92 28.19 -5.74
C SER A 347 -12.18 28.57 -4.94
N PRO A 348 -13.37 28.23 -5.46
CA PRO A 348 -14.62 28.45 -4.74
C PRO A 348 -14.72 27.52 -3.52
N PHE A 349 -15.40 27.99 -2.47
CA PHE A 349 -15.79 27.14 -1.35
C PHE A 349 -16.83 26.11 -1.77
N ARG A 350 -16.64 24.87 -1.34
CA ARG A 350 -17.49 23.72 -1.66
C ARG A 350 -18.03 23.10 -0.37
N PRO A 351 -19.34 22.93 -0.23
CA PRO A 351 -19.95 22.20 0.88
C PRO A 351 -19.86 20.68 0.69
N GLY A 352 -20.12 19.93 1.77
CA GLY A 352 -20.28 18.48 1.72
C GLY A 352 -18.97 17.70 1.59
N LEU A 353 -17.84 18.32 1.90
CA LEU A 353 -16.52 17.67 1.90
C LEU A 353 -16.09 17.22 3.30
N VAL A 354 -16.76 17.73 4.34
CA VAL A 354 -16.53 17.40 5.76
C VAL A 354 -17.79 16.76 6.32
N ALA A 355 -17.66 15.65 7.02
CA ALA A 355 -18.76 14.98 7.71
C ALA A 355 -18.93 15.49 9.14
N ASP A 356 -20.14 15.36 9.68
CA ASP A 356 -20.40 15.58 11.11
C ASP A 356 -19.81 14.43 11.93
N ARG A 357 -18.92 14.75 12.87
CA ARG A 357 -18.25 13.76 13.74
C ARG A 357 -18.16 14.31 15.17
N PRO A 358 -18.24 13.48 16.23
CA PRO A 358 -18.53 12.06 16.18
C PRO A 358 -20.01 11.88 15.82
N GLY A 359 -20.37 10.74 15.23
CA GLY A 359 -21.72 10.52 14.70
C GLY A 359 -22.07 9.04 14.61
N GLU A 360 -23.30 8.70 14.98
CA GLU A 360 -23.84 7.35 14.79
C GLU A 360 -24.34 7.17 13.35
N GLY A 361 -24.05 6.02 12.74
CA GLY A 361 -24.53 5.67 11.41
C GLY A 361 -24.04 6.59 10.29
N LEU A 362 -22.79 7.06 10.35
CA LEU A 362 -22.17 7.80 9.25
C LEU A 362 -22.06 6.88 8.02
N ALA A 363 -22.57 7.34 6.87
CA ALA A 363 -22.41 6.63 5.61
C ALA A 363 -21.08 7.00 4.96
N VAL A 364 -20.17 6.04 4.83
CA VAL A 364 -18.85 6.22 4.20
C VAL A 364 -18.67 5.28 3.00
N PRO A 365 -17.99 5.72 1.92
CA PRO A 365 -17.69 4.86 0.79
C PRO A 365 -16.61 3.85 1.15
N ASN A 366 -16.79 2.58 0.76
CA ASN A 366 -15.84 1.49 1.05
C ASN A 366 -15.08 0.96 -0.19
N VAL A 367 -15.41 1.45 -1.40
CA VAL A 367 -14.71 1.09 -2.65
C VAL A 367 -14.24 2.33 -3.40
N SER A 368 -15.14 3.25 -3.72
CA SER A 368 -14.81 4.51 -4.39
C SER A 368 -15.91 5.54 -4.15
N ALA A 369 -15.51 6.82 -4.20
CA ALA A 369 -16.40 7.96 -4.30
C ALA A 369 -15.61 9.16 -4.81
N THR A 370 -16.31 10.23 -5.17
CA THR A 370 -15.69 11.48 -5.59
C THR A 370 -16.64 12.64 -5.32
N SER A 371 -16.07 13.80 -5.05
CA SER A 371 -16.78 15.07 -4.92
C SER A 371 -17.23 15.63 -6.28
N LEU A 372 -16.70 15.09 -7.39
CA LEU A 372 -17.04 15.48 -8.75
C LEU A 372 -18.44 14.98 -9.14
N ARG A 373 -19.08 15.70 -10.06
CA ARG A 373 -20.32 15.27 -10.69
C ARG A 373 -20.12 15.08 -12.18
N ALA A 374 -20.69 14.00 -12.72
CA ALA A 374 -20.51 13.62 -14.12
C ALA A 374 -21.05 14.67 -15.10
N ASP A 375 -22.18 15.32 -14.78
CA ASP A 375 -22.77 16.41 -15.55
C ASP A 375 -21.89 17.67 -15.53
N SER A 376 -21.35 18.05 -14.36
CA SER A 376 -20.42 19.16 -14.22
C SER A 376 -19.18 18.96 -15.09
N VAL A 377 -18.55 17.78 -15.03
CA VAL A 377 -17.39 17.43 -15.86
C VAL A 377 -17.72 17.43 -17.35
N GLY A 378 -18.89 16.90 -17.72
CA GLY A 378 -19.36 16.91 -19.11
C GLY A 378 -19.51 18.32 -19.70
N SER A 379 -19.72 19.33 -18.85
CA SER A 379 -19.89 20.74 -19.24
C SER A 379 -18.60 21.57 -19.26
N LEU A 380 -17.48 21.05 -18.74
CA LEU A 380 -16.22 21.80 -18.66
C LEU A 380 -15.69 22.13 -20.06
N ALA A 381 -15.45 23.41 -20.33
CA ALA A 381 -14.92 23.88 -21.61
C ALA A 381 -13.38 23.97 -21.64
N SER A 382 -12.74 24.17 -20.47
CA SER A 382 -11.29 24.30 -20.34
C SER A 382 -10.62 22.92 -20.32
N VAL A 383 -9.55 22.75 -21.10
CA VAL A 383 -8.72 21.54 -21.10
C VAL A 383 -7.96 21.39 -19.78
N ASP A 384 -7.47 22.50 -19.21
CA ASP A 384 -6.77 22.46 -17.92
C ASP A 384 -7.70 22.10 -16.77
N GLU A 385 -8.96 22.55 -16.81
CA GLU A 385 -9.97 22.14 -15.81
C GLU A 385 -10.37 20.66 -15.97
N LEU A 386 -10.29 20.10 -17.17
CA LEU A 386 -10.48 18.66 -17.38
C LEU A 386 -9.29 17.84 -16.88
N TRP A 387 -8.06 18.30 -17.10
CA TRP A 387 -6.87 17.70 -16.49
C TRP A 387 -6.93 17.78 -14.96
N HIS A 388 -7.34 18.91 -14.41
CA HIS A 388 -7.53 19.07 -12.96
C HIS A 388 -8.58 18.09 -12.43
N SER A 389 -9.72 17.98 -13.13
CA SER A 389 -10.78 17.02 -12.79
C SER A 389 -10.30 15.57 -12.88
N LEU A 390 -9.44 15.23 -13.84
CA LEU A 390 -8.84 13.90 -13.94
C LEU A 390 -7.98 13.61 -12.70
N TRP A 391 -7.06 14.50 -12.33
CA TRP A 391 -6.19 14.30 -11.17
C TRP A 391 -6.98 14.24 -9.86
N LEU A 392 -8.02 15.06 -9.72
CA LEU A 392 -8.92 15.01 -8.58
C LEU A 392 -9.70 13.69 -8.53
N ALA A 393 -10.23 13.23 -9.67
CA ALA A 393 -10.92 11.94 -9.74
C ALA A 393 -9.97 10.79 -9.38
N ARG A 394 -8.71 10.82 -9.86
CA ARG A 394 -7.70 9.83 -9.46
C ARG A 394 -7.44 9.86 -7.96
N GLN A 395 -7.28 11.05 -7.38
CA GLN A 395 -7.07 11.20 -5.94
C GLN A 395 -8.23 10.62 -5.11
N GLU A 396 -9.47 11.02 -5.42
CA GLU A 396 -10.63 10.65 -4.59
C GLU A 396 -11.10 9.21 -4.85
N ILE A 397 -11.16 8.78 -6.11
CA ILE A 397 -11.64 7.43 -6.45
C ILE A 397 -10.63 6.37 -5.99
N LEU A 398 -9.33 6.65 -6.10
CA LEU A 398 -8.24 5.74 -5.72
C LEU A 398 -7.68 6.06 -4.33
N PHE A 399 -8.41 6.83 -3.52
CA PHE A 399 -8.02 7.21 -2.16
C PHE A 399 -7.73 5.97 -1.31
N LEU A 400 -6.59 5.92 -0.64
CA LEU A 400 -6.12 4.78 0.18
C LEU A 400 -6.04 3.46 -0.60
N GLU A 401 -5.57 3.51 -1.84
CA GLU A 401 -5.31 2.36 -2.71
C GLU A 401 -3.86 2.29 -3.24
N GLY A 402 -3.01 3.23 -2.82
CA GLY A 402 -1.55 3.29 -3.04
C GLY A 402 -1.12 4.13 -4.25
N ARG A 403 -2.05 4.60 -5.09
CA ARG A 403 -1.73 5.22 -6.40
C ARG A 403 -1.14 6.62 -6.30
N ARG A 404 -1.41 7.33 -5.20
CA ARG A 404 -1.10 8.76 -5.11
C ARG A 404 0.40 9.05 -5.14
N LEU A 405 1.23 8.16 -4.57
CA LEU A 405 2.70 8.27 -4.65
C LEU A 405 3.20 8.31 -6.10
N ALA A 406 2.73 7.36 -6.91
CA ALA A 406 3.08 7.27 -8.33
C ALA A 406 2.54 8.45 -9.14
N ASP A 407 1.32 8.91 -8.85
CA ASP A 407 0.74 10.09 -9.51
C ASP A 407 1.50 11.39 -9.19
N LEU A 408 2.08 11.50 -7.98
CA LEU A 408 2.97 12.61 -7.60
C LEU A 408 4.41 12.43 -8.08
N GLY A 409 4.75 11.29 -8.70
CA GLY A 409 6.11 10.95 -9.14
C GLY A 409 7.11 10.73 -8.00
N ILE A 410 6.64 10.50 -6.77
CA ILE A 410 7.50 10.26 -5.60
C ILE A 410 7.99 8.81 -5.61
N LYS A 411 9.28 8.61 -5.41
CA LYS A 411 9.90 7.29 -5.21
C LYS A 411 10.62 7.24 -3.88
N LEU A 412 10.43 6.15 -3.15
CA LEU A 412 11.07 5.85 -1.87
C LEU A 412 12.45 5.21 -2.10
N PRO A 413 13.36 5.30 -1.11
CA PRO A 413 14.60 4.55 -1.13
C PRO A 413 14.37 3.06 -0.84
N MET A 414 15.39 2.24 -1.12
CA MET A 414 15.47 0.85 -0.67
C MET A 414 15.58 0.77 0.87
N MET A 415 15.20 -0.37 1.44
CA MET A 415 15.35 -0.58 2.89
C MET A 415 16.83 -0.56 3.29
N LEU A 416 17.13 0.00 4.46
CA LEU A 416 18.52 0.08 4.95
C LEU A 416 19.22 -1.29 5.00
N ARG A 417 18.50 -2.35 5.40
CA ARG A 417 19.08 -3.70 5.43
C ARG A 417 19.59 -4.18 4.06
N GLU A 418 18.89 -3.88 2.98
CA GLU A 418 19.33 -4.23 1.62
C GLU A 418 20.68 -3.55 1.33
N ILE A 419 20.76 -2.25 1.61
CA ILE A 419 21.95 -1.43 1.38
C ILE A 419 23.14 -1.96 2.19
N ASP A 420 22.92 -2.35 3.45
CA ASP A 420 23.98 -2.82 4.34
C ASP A 420 24.48 -4.25 4.02
N GLN A 421 23.65 -5.07 3.37
CA GLN A 421 23.93 -6.49 3.16
C GLN A 421 24.35 -6.82 1.73
N ASN A 422 23.94 -6.03 0.74
CA ASN A 422 24.22 -6.27 -0.66
C ASN A 422 25.50 -5.55 -1.09
N ASP A 423 26.57 -6.31 -1.35
CA ASP A 423 27.88 -5.80 -1.76
C ASP A 423 27.88 -4.98 -3.07
N ASN A 424 26.79 -5.00 -3.83
CA ASN A 424 26.61 -4.20 -5.05
C ASN A 424 26.01 -2.80 -4.81
N ILE A 425 25.74 -2.44 -3.55
CA ILE A 425 25.08 -1.17 -3.19
C ILE A 425 25.94 -0.41 -2.19
N ASN A 426 26.16 0.88 -2.44
CA ASN A 426 26.83 1.79 -1.51
C ASN A 426 25.92 2.97 -1.16
N GLU A 427 26.16 3.60 -0.01
CA GLU A 427 25.48 4.83 0.38
C GLU A 427 25.67 5.92 -0.70
N GLY A 428 24.57 6.50 -1.17
CA GLY A 428 24.55 7.50 -2.24
C GLY A 428 24.34 6.93 -3.65
N ASP A 429 24.35 5.61 -3.81
CA ASP A 429 23.99 4.97 -5.09
C ASP A 429 22.51 5.18 -5.42
N PRO A 430 22.11 5.07 -6.71
CA PRO A 430 20.71 5.14 -7.10
C PRO A 430 19.82 4.19 -6.28
N GLY A 431 18.67 4.69 -5.82
CA GLY A 431 17.77 3.95 -4.93
C GLY A 431 18.09 4.03 -3.45
N THR A 432 19.22 4.61 -3.03
CA THR A 432 19.50 4.84 -1.59
C THR A 432 18.90 6.14 -1.05
N LEU A 433 18.38 6.99 -1.93
CA LEU A 433 17.73 8.26 -1.62
C LEU A 433 16.35 8.34 -2.29
N PRO A 434 15.39 9.07 -1.69
CA PRO A 434 14.09 9.29 -2.31
C PRO A 434 14.23 10.16 -3.57
N ILE A 435 13.37 9.91 -4.56
CA ILE A 435 13.16 10.83 -5.69
C ILE A 435 11.86 11.58 -5.43
N VAL A 436 11.94 12.91 -5.36
CA VAL A 436 10.78 13.78 -5.16
C VAL A 436 10.79 14.85 -6.24
N PRO A 437 9.78 14.90 -7.13
CA PRO A 437 9.77 15.87 -8.21
C PRO A 437 9.87 17.33 -7.69
N PRO A 438 10.56 18.23 -8.40
CA PRO A 438 10.79 19.60 -7.91
C PRO A 438 9.50 20.40 -7.65
N TYR A 439 8.39 20.02 -8.29
CA TYR A 439 7.09 20.67 -8.10
C TYR A 439 6.37 20.27 -6.82
N VAL A 440 6.75 19.15 -6.18
CA VAL A 440 6.21 18.78 -4.87
C VAL A 440 6.79 19.75 -3.84
N PRO A 441 5.97 20.51 -3.10
CA PRO A 441 6.47 21.58 -2.24
C PRO A 441 7.32 21.02 -1.09
N ASP A 442 8.36 21.76 -0.71
CA ASP A 442 9.28 21.42 0.41
C ASP A 442 9.16 22.40 1.59
N ASN A 443 8.56 23.58 1.36
CA ASN A 443 8.51 24.65 2.34
C ASN A 443 7.16 25.38 2.25
N PRO A 444 6.48 25.66 3.39
CA PRO A 444 6.79 25.20 4.76
C PRO A 444 6.82 23.67 4.89
N ARG A 445 7.42 23.18 5.98
CA ARG A 445 7.34 21.78 6.37
C ARG A 445 5.85 21.34 6.36
N TYR A 446 5.57 20.16 5.79
CA TYR A 446 4.21 19.62 5.56
C TYR A 446 3.34 20.45 4.60
N ALA A 447 3.94 21.15 3.63
CA ALA A 447 3.22 22.07 2.74
C ALA A 447 2.02 21.46 1.99
N MET A 448 2.01 20.14 1.75
CA MET A 448 0.90 19.46 1.10
C MET A 448 -0.36 19.39 1.98
N ASP A 449 -0.20 19.42 3.30
CA ASP A 449 -1.25 19.10 4.27
C ASP A 449 -1.76 20.34 5.03
N ILE A 450 -1.21 21.51 4.72
CA ILE A 450 -1.56 22.75 5.41
C ILE A 450 -2.89 23.29 4.87
N TYR A 451 -3.76 23.64 5.82
CA TYR A 451 -4.96 24.41 5.59
C TYR A 451 -5.16 25.45 6.69
N THR A 452 -5.97 26.47 6.41
CA THR A 452 -6.28 27.54 7.35
C THR A 452 -7.75 27.96 7.28
N PRO A 453 -8.31 28.43 8.41
CA PRO A 453 -7.70 28.46 9.75
C PRO A 453 -7.72 27.06 10.41
N LEU A 454 -6.83 26.85 11.39
CA LEU A 454 -6.85 25.65 12.23
C LEU A 454 -7.86 25.79 13.39
N ALA A 455 -8.00 27.01 13.92
CA ALA A 455 -8.96 27.31 14.98
C ALA A 455 -10.38 27.48 14.41
N LEU A 456 -11.10 26.37 14.27
CA LEU A 456 -12.48 26.33 13.77
C LEU A 456 -13.53 26.36 14.89
N TYR A 457 -13.11 26.07 16.12
CA TYR A 457 -13.99 25.93 17.29
C TYR A 457 -13.52 26.81 18.46
N ASP A 458 -14.44 27.25 19.30
CA ASP A 458 -14.15 27.97 20.55
C ASP A 458 -13.73 26.99 21.67
N GLY A 459 -12.57 26.35 21.47
CA GLY A 459 -12.00 25.36 22.39
C GLY A 459 -11.44 24.13 21.68
N VAL A 460 -10.94 23.19 22.49
CA VAL A 460 -10.31 21.94 22.02
C VAL A 460 -11.07 20.68 22.47
N ASP A 461 -12.21 20.86 23.12
CA ASP A 461 -13.04 19.77 23.62
C ASP A 461 -14.12 19.42 22.59
N PRO A 462 -14.50 18.15 22.40
CA PRO A 462 -15.44 17.72 21.35
C PRO A 462 -16.79 18.46 21.30
N GLY A 463 -17.22 19.08 22.41
CA GLY A 463 -18.43 19.89 22.48
C GLY A 463 -18.24 21.39 22.22
N ALA A 464 -17.05 21.82 21.83
CA ALA A 464 -16.76 23.23 21.55
C ALA A 464 -17.60 23.73 20.36
N PRO A 465 -18.20 24.93 20.43
CA PRO A 465 -19.04 25.44 19.35
C PRO A 465 -18.18 25.87 18.15
N LEU A 466 -18.69 25.63 16.94
CA LEU A 466 -18.09 26.07 15.69
C LEU A 466 -18.12 27.61 15.59
N ILE A 467 -16.98 28.22 15.24
CA ILE A 467 -16.83 29.68 15.11
C ILE A 467 -16.38 30.12 13.71
N GLU A 468 -15.88 29.21 12.89
CA GLU A 468 -15.52 29.45 11.49
C GLU A 468 -15.95 28.26 10.63
N THR A 469 -16.53 28.56 9.47
CA THR A 469 -17.05 27.56 8.52
C THR A 469 -16.21 27.48 7.25
N HIS A 470 -15.27 28.40 7.03
CA HIS A 470 -14.49 28.49 5.79
C HIS A 470 -13.08 27.95 5.97
N VAL A 471 -12.77 26.85 5.28
CA VAL A 471 -11.43 26.25 5.27
C VAL A 471 -10.78 26.41 3.89
N THR A 472 -9.54 26.87 3.89
CA THR A 472 -8.70 27.04 2.70
C THR A 472 -7.51 26.09 2.78
N ILE A 473 -7.42 25.14 1.88
CA ILE A 473 -6.19 24.35 1.67
C ILE A 473 -5.15 25.25 1.01
N HIS A 474 -3.87 25.11 1.38
CA HIS A 474 -2.81 25.99 0.89
C HIS A 474 -2.34 25.60 -0.51
N VAL A 475 -2.24 24.31 -0.79
CA VAL A 475 -1.76 23.77 -2.07
C VAL A 475 -2.74 22.75 -2.62
N ASP A 476 -3.32 23.03 -3.79
CA ASP A 476 -4.02 22.00 -4.56
C ASP A 476 -3.02 21.23 -5.42
N MET A 477 -2.53 20.09 -4.91
CA MET A 477 -1.57 19.26 -5.65
C MET A 477 -2.13 18.80 -7.01
N ASN A 478 -3.45 18.70 -7.19
CA ASN A 478 -4.02 18.37 -8.49
C ASN A 478 -3.78 19.48 -9.51
N ARG A 479 -3.83 20.76 -9.12
CA ARG A 479 -3.45 21.88 -10.00
C ARG A 479 -1.94 21.92 -10.25
N VAL A 480 -1.15 21.57 -9.24
CA VAL A 480 0.31 21.44 -9.39
C VAL A 480 0.65 20.40 -10.45
N LEU A 481 -0.02 19.24 -10.45
CA LEU A 481 0.17 18.20 -11.49
C LEU A 481 -0.19 18.70 -12.89
N VAL A 482 -1.28 19.47 -13.05
CA VAL A 482 -1.64 20.10 -14.33
C VAL A 482 -0.56 21.08 -14.79
N ALA A 483 -0.10 21.96 -13.91
CA ALA A 483 0.86 23.02 -14.23
C ALA A 483 2.26 22.49 -14.61
N ASN A 484 2.57 21.24 -14.26
CA ASN A 484 3.86 20.59 -14.51
C ASN A 484 3.76 19.44 -15.52
N ASP A 485 2.63 19.32 -16.22
CA ASP A 485 2.40 18.27 -17.23
C ASP A 485 2.76 16.87 -16.73
N ALA A 486 2.35 16.54 -15.50
CA ALA A 486 2.80 15.35 -14.78
C ALA A 486 2.27 14.01 -15.35
N SER A 487 1.50 14.03 -16.44
CA SER A 487 1.04 12.80 -17.08
C SER A 487 2.22 12.05 -17.69
N PRO A 488 2.29 10.71 -17.55
CA PRO A 488 3.32 9.91 -18.21
C PRO A 488 3.14 9.86 -19.75
N PHE A 489 1.98 10.28 -20.26
CA PHE A 489 1.77 10.46 -21.69
C PHE A 489 2.20 11.87 -22.09
N ASN A 490 3.13 11.98 -23.04
CA ASN A 490 3.59 13.27 -23.56
C ASN A 490 2.39 14.12 -24.03
N ARG A 491 2.28 15.34 -23.48
CA ARG A 491 1.24 16.34 -23.81
C ARG A 491 1.61 17.18 -25.03
#